data_AF-A0A5C5CMF7-F1
#
_entry.id   AF-A0A5C5CMF7-F1
#
_cell.length_a   1.000
_cell.length_b   1.000
_cell.length_c   1.000
_cell.angle_alpha   90.00
_cell.angle_beta   90.00
_cell.angle_gamma   90.00
#
_symmetry.space_group_name_H-M   'P 1'
#
loop_
_entity.id
_entity.type
_entity.pdbx_description
1 polymer ?
#
loop_
_entity_poly.entity_id
_entity_poly.type
_entity_poly.pdbx_seq_one_letter_code
_entity_poly.pdbx_strand_id
1 'polypeptide(L)'
;MTVFSRFKIAGCAVFLGLSLIALPVSTGVAFADDLLDVAPKQTPAEINNFKLSEDFLSRMEKVQEQLGGMELSATDEEGQDATPSFDKMVKSVESRPQVVEVLKAQNITPHDYILGYFALMSSLAAADAESEPQLVDELKDINPEHLAFGKQYSERIRVLIGE
;
A
#
# COMPACT_ATOMS: atom_id res chain seq x y z
N MET A 1 15.63 -41.03 -18.72
CA MET A 1 14.85 -41.97 -17.90
C MET A 1 15.51 -42.13 -16.54
N THR A 2 14.76 -41.75 -15.50
CA THR A 2 14.90 -42.13 -14.06
C THR A 2 16.27 -42.05 -13.38
N VAL A 3 16.46 -41.04 -12.53
CA VAL A 3 17.18 -41.23 -11.25
C VAL A 3 16.46 -40.50 -10.10
N PHE A 4 15.88 -41.34 -9.26
CA PHE A 4 15.28 -41.25 -7.94
C PHE A 4 15.60 -40.04 -7.02
N SER A 5 14.50 -39.42 -6.59
CA SER A 5 14.35 -38.71 -5.30
C SER A 5 14.47 -39.68 -4.13
N ARG A 6 15.22 -39.29 -3.08
CA ARG A 6 15.23 -39.92 -1.75
C ARG A 6 15.42 -38.86 -0.65
N PHE A 7 14.34 -38.19 -0.27
CA PHE A 7 14.28 -37.51 1.02
C PHE A 7 14.17 -38.56 2.13
N LYS A 8 15.12 -38.50 3.05
CA LYS A 8 15.29 -39.43 4.16
C LYS A 8 14.38 -38.97 5.31
N ILE A 9 13.34 -39.74 5.59
CA ILE A 9 12.46 -39.56 6.73
C ILE A 9 13.16 -40.13 7.97
N ALA A 10 13.46 -39.25 8.93
CA ALA A 10 13.67 -39.57 10.34
C ALA A 10 12.71 -38.63 11.08
N GLY A 11 11.72 -39.06 11.85
CA GLY A 11 11.70 -40.22 12.74
C GLY A 11 12.11 -39.76 14.13
N CYS A 12 11.17 -39.17 14.88
CA CYS A 12 11.16 -39.17 16.34
C CYS A 12 9.79 -38.73 16.84
N ALA A 13 8.94 -39.72 17.13
CA ALA A 13 7.80 -39.57 18.00
C ALA A 13 8.29 -39.59 19.46
N VAL A 14 7.88 -38.61 20.26
CA VAL A 14 7.84 -38.75 21.72
C VAL A 14 6.49 -38.24 22.20
N PHE A 15 5.63 -39.19 22.54
CA PHE A 15 4.45 -39.01 23.37
C PHE A 15 4.88 -39.06 24.85
N LEU A 16 4.77 -37.94 25.56
CA LEU A 16 4.71 -37.82 27.02
C LEU A 16 4.03 -36.46 27.26
N GLY A 17 3.01 -36.25 28.08
CA GLY A 17 2.33 -37.01 29.11
C GLY A 17 1.53 -35.94 29.88
N LEU A 18 0.28 -36.21 30.24
CA LEU A 18 -0.60 -35.28 30.95
C LEU A 18 0.08 -34.62 32.16
N SER A 19 -0.05 -33.31 32.29
CA SER A 19 0.03 -32.59 33.56
C SER A 19 -0.88 -31.38 33.49
N LEU A 20 -2.10 -31.55 33.99
CA LEU A 20 -3.09 -30.50 34.19
C LEU A 20 -2.68 -29.71 35.43
N ILE A 21 -2.04 -28.55 35.25
CA ILE A 21 -1.80 -27.59 36.34
C ILE A 21 -2.73 -26.41 36.09
N ALA A 22 -3.81 -26.37 36.87
CA ALA A 22 -4.73 -25.25 36.92
C ALA A 22 -4.06 -24.09 37.67
N LEU A 23 -3.63 -23.07 36.95
CA LEU A 23 -3.31 -21.74 37.51
C LEU A 23 -4.53 -20.84 37.30
N PRO A 24 -5.00 -20.09 38.32
CA PRO A 24 -5.94 -19.01 38.09
C PRO A 24 -5.19 -17.87 37.41
N VAL A 25 -5.12 -17.91 36.08
CA VAL A 25 -4.78 -16.72 35.31
C VAL A 25 -5.99 -15.80 35.46
N SER A 26 -5.90 -14.86 36.39
CA SER A 26 -6.71 -13.64 36.32
C SER A 26 -6.23 -12.89 35.08
N THR A 27 -6.75 -13.24 33.91
CA THR A 27 -6.67 -12.41 32.72
C THR A 27 -7.52 -11.19 33.02
N GLY A 28 -6.90 -10.15 33.57
CA GLY A 28 -7.35 -8.80 33.28
C GLY A 28 -7.29 -8.67 31.77
N VAL A 29 -8.45 -8.71 31.12
CA VAL A 29 -8.61 -8.30 29.74
C VAL A 29 -8.23 -6.83 29.73
N ALA A 30 -6.96 -6.55 29.46
CA ALA A 30 -6.55 -5.23 29.02
C ALA A 30 -7.18 -5.08 27.64
N PHE A 31 -8.32 -4.39 27.60
CA PHE A 31 -8.92 -3.96 26.35
C PHE A 31 -7.85 -3.20 25.58
N ALA A 32 -7.48 -3.74 24.42
CA ALA A 32 -6.66 -3.07 23.43
C ALA A 32 -7.51 -1.97 22.76
N ASP A 33 -8.02 -1.03 23.54
CA ASP A 33 -8.92 0.04 23.09
C ASP A 33 -8.19 1.19 22.38
N ASP A 34 -6.89 1.06 22.09
CA ASP A 34 -6.09 2.19 21.61
C ASP A 34 -5.04 1.80 20.56
N LEU A 35 -5.31 0.76 19.76
CA LEU A 35 -4.44 0.37 18.63
C LEU A 35 -5.08 0.60 17.25
N LEU A 36 -6.34 1.03 17.20
CA LEU A 36 -7.05 1.30 15.94
C LEU A 36 -7.17 2.79 15.60
N ASP A 37 -6.59 3.70 16.39
CA ASP A 37 -6.73 5.15 16.22
C ASP A 37 -5.49 5.84 15.61
N VAL A 38 -4.72 5.12 14.78
CA VAL A 38 -3.42 5.61 14.24
C VAL A 38 -3.49 5.99 12.75
N ALA A 39 -4.66 5.93 12.11
CA ALA A 39 -4.84 6.45 10.74
C ALA A 39 -6.05 7.38 10.66
N PRO A 40 -5.98 8.50 9.92
CA PRO A 40 -7.17 9.30 9.65
C PRO A 40 -8.20 8.40 8.95
N LYS A 41 -9.37 8.26 9.58
CA LYS A 41 -10.48 7.40 9.10
C LYS A 41 -11.05 7.83 7.75
N GLN A 42 -10.62 8.97 7.23
CA GLN A 42 -11.15 9.58 6.01
C GLN A 42 -10.00 9.97 5.07
N THR A 43 -10.14 9.60 3.81
CA THR A 43 -9.25 10.03 2.73
C THR A 43 -9.25 11.56 2.68
N PRO A 44 -8.07 12.22 2.74
CA PRO A 44 -7.97 13.67 2.62
C PRO A 44 -8.71 14.19 1.38
N ALA A 45 -9.39 15.33 1.52
CA ALA A 45 -10.24 15.88 0.45
C ALA A 45 -9.46 16.16 -0.86
N GLU A 46 -8.20 16.55 -0.76
CA GLU A 46 -7.34 16.77 -1.94
C GLU A 46 -7.13 15.49 -2.73
N ILE A 47 -6.90 14.36 -2.06
CA ILE A 47 -6.77 13.05 -2.68
C ILE A 47 -8.11 12.64 -3.28
N ASN A 48 -9.20 12.72 -2.50
CA ASN A 48 -10.52 12.28 -2.93
C ASN A 48 -11.08 13.08 -4.13
N ASN A 49 -10.67 14.34 -4.29
CA ASN A 49 -11.07 15.21 -5.39
C ASN A 49 -10.08 15.23 -6.56
N PHE A 50 -8.95 14.51 -6.46
CA PHE A 50 -7.99 14.42 -7.55
C PHE A 50 -8.61 13.71 -8.77
N LYS A 51 -8.43 14.27 -9.97
CA LYS A 51 -9.06 13.71 -11.17
C LYS A 51 -8.23 12.56 -11.73
N LEU A 52 -8.69 11.34 -11.52
CA LEU A 52 -8.12 10.15 -12.15
C LEU A 52 -8.62 10.01 -13.59
N SER A 53 -7.70 9.70 -14.49
CA SER A 53 -8.00 9.43 -15.90
C SER A 53 -7.06 8.36 -16.41
N GLU A 54 -7.46 7.67 -17.48
CA GLU A 54 -6.63 6.63 -18.10
C GLU A 54 -5.31 7.21 -18.65
N ASP A 55 -5.34 8.44 -19.18
CA ASP A 55 -4.13 9.15 -19.62
C ASP A 55 -3.18 9.36 -18.44
N PHE A 56 -3.69 9.84 -17.30
CA PHE A 56 -2.86 10.03 -16.11
C PHE A 56 -2.25 8.70 -15.63
N LEU A 57 -3.05 7.63 -15.53
CA LEU A 57 -2.55 6.30 -15.18
C LEU A 57 -1.44 5.83 -16.13
N SER A 58 -1.64 6.01 -17.44
CA SER A 58 -0.65 5.62 -18.45
C SER A 58 0.65 6.44 -18.35
N ARG A 59 0.56 7.70 -17.89
CA ARG A 59 1.74 8.54 -17.63
C ARG A 59 2.45 8.11 -16.34
N MET A 60 1.72 7.73 -15.29
CA MET A 60 2.29 7.16 -14.06
C MET A 60 3.03 5.84 -14.33
N GLU A 61 2.47 4.95 -15.17
CA GLU A 61 3.13 3.69 -15.58
C GLU A 61 4.46 3.95 -16.28
N LYS A 62 4.51 4.93 -17.20
CA LYS A 62 5.76 5.34 -17.87
C LYS A 62 6.78 5.93 -16.89
N VAL A 63 6.31 6.70 -15.91
CA VAL A 63 7.18 7.19 -14.82
C VAL A 63 7.77 6.00 -14.07
N GLN A 64 6.96 5.03 -13.64
CA GLN A 64 7.44 3.85 -12.91
C GLN A 64 8.47 3.05 -13.74
N GLU A 65 8.22 2.82 -15.03
CA GLU A 65 9.16 2.14 -15.92
C GLU A 65 10.51 2.88 -16.01
N GLN A 66 10.47 4.20 -16.17
CA GLN A 66 11.66 5.03 -16.27
C GLN A 66 12.44 5.08 -14.95
N LEU A 67 11.75 5.21 -13.80
CA LEU A 67 12.37 5.22 -12.48
C LEU A 67 12.92 3.85 -12.08
N GLY A 68 12.24 2.76 -12.44
CA GLY A 68 12.70 1.39 -12.15
C GLY A 68 14.00 1.02 -12.87
N GLY A 69 14.35 1.71 -13.95
CA GLY A 69 15.64 1.60 -14.63
C GLY A 69 16.76 2.45 -14.03
N MET A 70 16.47 3.28 -13.01
CA MET A 70 17.45 4.19 -12.41
C MET A 70 17.99 3.65 -11.08
N GLU A 71 19.27 3.89 -10.84
CA GLU A 71 19.87 3.68 -9.51
C GLU A 71 19.59 4.93 -8.66
N LEU A 72 18.51 4.88 -7.88
CA LEU A 72 18.10 5.95 -6.97
C LEU A 72 18.57 5.60 -5.55
N SER A 73 19.35 6.50 -4.94
CA SER A 73 19.65 6.43 -3.51
C SER A 73 18.48 6.98 -2.69
N ALA A 74 18.27 6.42 -1.51
CA ALA A 74 17.41 7.04 -0.51
C ALA A 74 17.91 8.47 -0.22
N THR A 75 16.98 9.39 0.04
CA THR A 75 17.33 10.72 0.54
C THR A 75 17.61 10.65 2.04
N ASP A 76 18.33 11.64 2.60
CA ASP A 76 18.62 11.67 4.04
C ASP A 76 17.35 11.66 4.89
N GLU A 77 16.25 12.21 4.37
CA GLU A 77 14.96 12.37 5.06
C GLU A 77 14.05 11.12 4.94
N GLU A 78 14.31 10.23 3.97
CA GLU A 78 13.50 9.04 3.73
C GLU A 78 13.68 8.00 4.86
N GLY A 79 12.56 7.51 5.41
CA GLY A 79 12.56 6.52 6.49
C GLY A 79 12.88 7.07 7.89
N GLN A 80 13.15 8.37 8.03
CA GLN A 80 13.31 9.00 9.35
C GLN A 80 11.98 9.28 10.06
N ASP A 81 10.90 9.41 9.29
CA ASP A 81 9.55 9.67 9.77
C ASP A 81 8.67 8.47 9.45
N ALA A 82 8.01 7.89 10.45
CA ALA A 82 7.07 6.79 10.24
C ALA A 82 5.83 7.25 9.46
N THR A 83 5.51 8.55 9.53
CA THR A 83 4.36 9.17 8.87
C THR A 83 4.79 10.52 8.28
N PRO A 84 5.56 10.53 7.17
CA PRO A 84 6.01 11.78 6.57
C PRO A 84 4.80 12.61 6.14
N SER A 85 4.85 13.92 6.40
CA SER A 85 3.82 14.83 5.89
C SER A 85 3.84 14.88 4.36
N PHE A 86 2.70 15.26 3.77
CA PHE A 86 2.59 15.41 2.31
C PHE A 86 3.67 16.33 1.72
N ASP A 87 3.89 17.51 2.32
CA ASP A 87 4.95 18.43 1.90
C ASP A 87 6.36 17.82 1.97
N LYS A 88 6.65 16.97 2.97
CA LYS A 88 7.93 16.26 3.05
C LYS A 88 8.09 15.25 1.92
N MET A 89 7.01 14.52 1.59
CA MET A 89 7.04 13.58 0.46
C MET A 89 7.29 14.31 -0.87
N VAL A 90 6.61 15.44 -1.11
CA VAL A 90 6.83 16.26 -2.30
C VAL A 90 8.27 16.78 -2.34
N LYS A 91 8.78 17.36 -1.24
CA LYS A 91 10.16 17.85 -1.15
C LYS A 91 11.20 16.76 -1.38
N SER A 92 10.96 15.55 -0.88
CA SER A 92 11.85 14.42 -1.13
C SER A 92 11.94 14.10 -2.63
N VAL A 93 10.83 14.16 -3.37
CA VAL A 93 10.84 14.02 -4.84
C VAL A 93 11.57 15.20 -5.50
N GLU A 94 11.29 16.43 -5.11
CA GLU A 94 11.93 17.64 -5.65
C GLU A 94 13.45 17.66 -5.43
N SER A 95 13.94 17.04 -4.34
CA SER A 95 15.38 16.95 -4.03
C SER A 95 16.17 16.05 -5.00
N ARG A 96 15.50 15.32 -5.89
CA ARG A 96 16.09 14.38 -6.86
C ARG A 96 15.90 14.87 -8.29
N PRO A 97 16.84 15.64 -8.86
CA PRO A 97 16.69 16.23 -10.19
C PRO A 97 16.39 15.20 -11.29
N GLN A 98 16.99 14.01 -11.23
CA GLN A 98 16.74 12.93 -12.17
C GLN A 98 15.28 12.43 -12.14
N VAL A 99 14.66 12.40 -10.94
CA VAL A 99 13.25 12.04 -10.79
C VAL A 99 12.37 13.16 -11.33
N VAL A 100 12.68 14.41 -11.00
CA VAL A 100 11.93 15.58 -11.48
C VAL A 100 11.91 15.65 -13.01
N GLU A 101 13.04 15.38 -13.68
CA GLU A 101 13.10 15.38 -15.14
C GLU A 101 12.25 14.25 -15.77
N VAL A 102 12.19 13.07 -15.14
CA VAL A 102 11.28 11.98 -15.55
C VAL A 102 9.82 12.40 -15.43
N LEU A 103 9.42 12.95 -14.28
CA LEU A 103 8.05 13.42 -14.07
C LEU A 103 7.66 14.49 -15.10
N LYS A 104 8.56 15.45 -15.32
CA LYS A 104 8.37 16.52 -16.29
C LYS A 104 8.24 16.01 -17.72
N ALA A 105 9.00 14.99 -18.12
CA ALA A 105 8.87 14.36 -19.43
C ALA A 105 7.48 13.74 -19.67
N GLN A 106 6.80 13.36 -18.58
CA GLN A 106 5.42 12.89 -18.60
C GLN A 106 4.40 13.99 -18.23
N ASN A 107 4.76 15.28 -18.20
CA ASN A 107 3.88 16.39 -17.79
C ASN A 107 3.22 16.16 -16.41
N ILE A 108 3.98 15.61 -15.47
CA ILE A 108 3.55 15.40 -14.08
C ILE A 108 4.43 16.29 -13.19
N THR A 109 3.81 17.02 -12.26
CA THR A 109 4.55 17.75 -11.22
C THR A 109 4.85 16.82 -10.04
N PRO A 110 5.89 17.06 -9.23
CA PRO A 110 6.14 16.30 -8.00
C PRO A 110 4.92 16.24 -7.07
N HIS A 111 4.18 17.35 -6.96
CA HIS A 111 2.93 17.41 -6.21
C HIS A 111 1.86 16.47 -6.77
N ASP A 112 1.59 16.54 -8.08
CA ASP A 112 0.60 15.68 -8.74
C ASP A 112 1.01 14.21 -8.74
N TYR A 113 2.31 13.92 -8.76
CA TYR A 113 2.84 12.56 -8.65
C TYR A 113 2.45 11.94 -7.31
N ILE A 114 2.72 12.63 -6.19
CA ILE A 114 2.37 12.15 -4.85
C ILE A 114 0.85 12.08 -4.69
N LEU A 115 0.13 13.14 -5.07
CA LEU A 115 -1.33 13.20 -4.93
C LEU A 115 -2.03 12.12 -5.76
N GLY A 116 -1.61 11.95 -7.01
CA GLY A 116 -2.13 10.95 -7.92
C GLY A 116 -1.80 9.52 -7.49
N TYR A 117 -0.61 9.28 -6.93
CA TYR A 117 -0.26 7.98 -6.34
C TYR A 117 -1.22 7.61 -5.20
N PHE A 118 -1.48 8.52 -4.26
CA PHE A 118 -2.45 8.29 -3.19
C PHE A 118 -3.88 8.12 -3.70
N ALA A 119 -4.29 8.87 -4.73
CA ALA A 119 -5.60 8.73 -5.34
C ALA A 119 -5.76 7.34 -6.00
N LEU A 120 -4.72 6.84 -6.68
CA LEU A 120 -4.72 5.50 -7.27
C LEU A 120 -4.82 4.41 -6.20
N MET A 121 -4.02 4.48 -5.13
CA MET A 121 -4.15 3.55 -4.00
C MET A 121 -5.53 3.60 -3.35
N SER A 122 -6.06 4.80 -3.10
CA SER A 122 -7.41 4.97 -2.52
C SER A 122 -8.49 4.38 -3.44
N SER A 123 -8.34 4.53 -4.76
CA SER A 123 -9.29 3.97 -5.74
C SER A 123 -9.27 2.45 -5.77
N LEU A 124 -8.09 1.83 -5.64
CA LEU A 124 -7.94 0.37 -5.58
C LEU A 124 -8.52 -0.17 -4.26
N ALA A 125 -8.16 0.43 -3.13
CA ALA A 125 -8.70 0.04 -1.82
C ALA A 125 -10.22 0.11 -1.79
N ALA A 126 -10.81 1.16 -2.38
CA ALA A 126 -12.26 1.29 -2.49
C ALA A 126 -12.90 0.19 -3.36
N ALA A 127 -12.26 -0.15 -4.49
CA ALA A 127 -12.73 -1.22 -5.35
C ALA A 127 -12.71 -2.59 -4.65
N ASP A 128 -11.68 -2.86 -3.85
CA ASP A 128 -11.56 -4.11 -3.10
C ASP A 128 -12.57 -4.18 -1.95
N ALA A 129 -12.72 -3.09 -1.19
CA ALA A 129 -13.68 -2.97 -0.09
C ALA A 129 -15.15 -3.11 -0.52
N GLU A 130 -15.51 -2.76 -1.76
CA GLU A 130 -16.89 -2.93 -2.26
C GLU A 130 -17.32 -4.40 -2.29
N SER A 131 -16.36 -5.32 -2.50
CA SER A 131 -16.61 -6.76 -2.51
C SER A 131 -16.64 -7.38 -1.10
N GLU A 132 -16.28 -6.61 -0.07
CA GLU A 132 -16.19 -7.05 1.32
C GLU A 132 -17.32 -6.43 2.15
N PRO A 133 -18.37 -7.19 2.53
CA PRO A 133 -19.53 -6.65 3.25
C PRO A 133 -19.18 -5.90 4.53
N GLN A 134 -18.08 -6.26 5.20
CA GLN A 134 -17.59 -5.59 6.40
C GLN A 134 -16.95 -4.21 6.15
N LEU A 135 -16.51 -3.91 4.92
CA LEU A 135 -15.82 -2.66 4.57
C LEU A 135 -16.69 -1.68 3.76
N VAL A 136 -17.89 -2.07 3.33
CA VAL A 136 -18.79 -1.22 2.51
C VAL A 136 -19.10 0.12 3.18
N ASP A 137 -19.18 0.16 4.51
CA ASP A 137 -19.43 1.40 5.25
C ASP A 137 -18.28 2.42 5.12
N GLU A 138 -17.06 1.96 4.86
CA GLU A 138 -15.87 2.81 4.64
C GLU A 138 -15.91 3.52 3.28
N LEU A 139 -16.77 3.07 2.35
CA LEU A 139 -16.93 3.66 1.02
C LEU A 139 -17.78 4.94 0.99
N LYS A 140 -18.51 5.25 2.07
CA LYS A 140 -19.49 6.34 2.10
C LYS A 140 -18.89 7.71 1.79
N ASP A 141 -17.63 7.92 2.17
CA ASP A 141 -16.91 9.18 1.97
C ASP A 141 -15.96 9.13 0.75
N ILE A 142 -15.91 8.00 0.03
CA ILE A 142 -15.07 7.84 -1.16
C ILE A 142 -15.76 8.44 -2.39
N ASN A 143 -14.98 9.13 -3.22
CA ASN A 143 -15.44 9.64 -4.50
C ASN A 143 -15.93 8.48 -5.40
N PRO A 144 -17.20 8.50 -5.87
CA PRO A 144 -17.73 7.44 -6.72
C PRO A 144 -16.99 7.31 -8.06
N GLU A 145 -16.38 8.39 -8.56
CA GLU A 145 -15.52 8.34 -9.75
C GLU A 145 -14.24 7.54 -9.48
N HIS A 146 -13.67 7.63 -8.27
CA HIS A 146 -12.51 6.83 -7.87
C HIS A 146 -12.88 5.36 -7.74
N LEU A 147 -14.02 5.05 -7.11
CA LEU A 147 -14.51 3.68 -7.03
C LEU A 147 -14.69 3.07 -8.43
N ALA A 148 -15.35 3.80 -9.34
CA ALA A 148 -15.54 3.35 -10.72
C ALA A 148 -14.19 3.16 -11.45
N PHE A 149 -13.25 4.09 -11.26
CA PHE A 149 -11.91 4.02 -11.84
C PHE A 149 -11.12 2.82 -11.34
N GLY A 150 -11.10 2.59 -10.03
CA GLY A 150 -10.44 1.45 -9.39
C GLY A 150 -10.99 0.12 -9.89
N LYS A 151 -12.32 -0.01 -10.02
CA LYS A 151 -12.94 -1.22 -10.59
C LYS A 151 -12.56 -1.45 -12.05
N GLN A 152 -12.43 -0.38 -12.83
CA GLN A 152 -12.10 -0.49 -14.25
C GLN A 152 -10.62 -0.83 -14.49
N TYR A 153 -9.71 -0.34 -13.65
CA TYR A 153 -8.27 -0.40 -13.88
C TYR A 153 -7.47 -1.10 -12.77
N SER A 154 -8.13 -1.83 -11.86
CA SER A 154 -7.53 -2.45 -10.66
C SER A 154 -6.21 -3.19 -10.94
N GLU A 155 -6.17 -4.06 -11.95
CA GLU A 155 -4.98 -4.83 -12.30
C GLU A 155 -3.80 -3.95 -12.72
N ARG A 156 -4.07 -2.86 -13.46
CA ARG A 156 -3.02 -1.90 -13.85
C ARG A 156 -2.50 -1.15 -12.62
N ILE A 157 -3.42 -0.76 -11.73
CA ILE A 157 -3.07 -0.05 -10.50
C ILE A 157 -2.23 -0.93 -9.58
N ARG A 158 -2.59 -2.21 -9.40
CA ARG A 158 -1.81 -3.20 -8.61
C ARG A 158 -0.36 -3.31 -9.10
N VAL A 159 -0.19 -3.51 -10.41
CA VAL A 159 1.14 -3.56 -11.03
C VAL A 159 1.91 -2.25 -10.82
N LEU A 160 1.23 -1.09 -10.91
CA LEU A 160 1.86 0.21 -10.71
C LEU A 160 2.37 0.39 -9.26
N ILE A 161 1.57 -0.03 -8.26
CA ILE A 161 1.92 0.14 -6.85
C ILE A 161 2.76 -1.02 -6.28
N GLY A 162 2.89 -2.12 -7.02
CA GLY A 162 3.72 -3.28 -6.66
C GLY A 162 3.02 -4.37 -5.84
N GLU A 163 1.69 -4.50 -5.97
CA GLU A 163 0.89 -5.62 -5.45
C GLU A 163 0.73 -6.75 -6.49
#